data_AF-A0A016CKC6-F1
#
_entry.id   AF-A0A016CKC6-F1
#
_cell.length_a   1.000
_cell.length_b   1.000
_cell.length_c   1.000
_cell.angle_alpha   90.00
_cell.angle_beta   90.00
_cell.angle_gamma   90.00
#
_symmetry.space_group_name_H-M   'P 1'
#
loop_
_entity.id
_entity.type
_entity.pdbx_description
1 polymer ?
#
loop_
_entity_poly.entity_id
_entity_poly.type
_entity_poly.pdbx_seq_one_letter_code
_entity_poly.pdbx_strand_id
1 'polypeptide(L)'
;MRVEFSKEFEKAARKLSGKMLESVRIAVQEVINAQSIEELTDCKKLVDYDYIYRLRIGSYRAFFSFHVQIMDGCVQFLYLVPRGQAYDKKMENNLKRKDAFK
;
A
#
# COMPACT_ATOMS: atom_id res chain seq x y z
N MET A 1 10.70 1.90 7.83
CA MET A 1 10.72 2.87 6.71
C MET A 1 9.84 4.09 7.00
N ARG A 2 10.04 5.24 6.32
CA ARG A 2 9.11 6.38 6.41
C ARG A 2 7.81 6.03 5.69
N VAL A 3 6.65 6.35 6.29
CA VAL A 3 5.33 6.04 5.72
C VAL A 3 4.50 7.30 5.53
N GLU A 4 3.88 7.42 4.36
CA GLU A 4 2.89 8.44 4.01
C GLU A 4 1.58 7.80 3.56
N PHE A 5 0.48 8.53 3.67
CA PHE A 5 -0.86 8.05 3.31
C PHE A 5 -1.52 9.00 2.32
N SER A 6 -2.11 8.44 1.26
CA SER A 6 -3.00 9.19 0.40
C SER A 6 -4.32 9.51 1.12
N LYS A 7 -5.02 10.55 0.65
CA LYS A 7 -6.37 10.89 1.14
C LYS A 7 -7.36 9.73 0.91
N GLU A 8 -7.21 9.00 -0.19
CA GLU A 8 -8.04 7.84 -0.52
C GLU A 8 -7.81 6.68 0.44
N PHE A 9 -6.56 6.41 0.81
CA PHE A 9 -6.22 5.40 1.80
C PHE A 9 -6.79 5.77 3.17
N GLU A 10 -6.56 7.00 3.64
CA GLU A 10 -7.09 7.46 4.93
C GLU A 10 -8.62 7.36 4.97
N LYS A 11 -9.30 7.78 3.91
CA LYS A 11 -10.76 7.71 3.82
C LYS A 11 -11.27 6.28 3.85
N ALA A 12 -10.54 5.32 3.26
CA ALA A 12 -10.87 3.91 3.33
C ALA A 12 -10.64 3.35 4.73
N ALA A 13 -9.49 3.65 5.34
CA ALA A 13 -9.12 3.19 6.68
C ALA A 13 -10.10 3.68 7.75
N ARG A 14 -10.56 4.94 7.68
CA ARG A 14 -11.54 5.52 8.62
C ARG A 14 -12.89 4.80 8.62
N LYS A 15 -13.22 4.03 7.57
CA LYS A 15 -14.46 3.25 7.47
C LYS A 15 -14.33 1.86 8.09
N LEU A 16 -13.12 1.44 8.45
CA LEU A 16 -12.86 0.14 9.05
C LEU A 16 -13.05 0.20 10.56
N SER A 17 -13.42 -0.92 11.15
CA SER A 17 -13.58 -1.06 12.60
C SER A 17 -13.17 -2.47 13.05
N GLY A 18 -13.02 -2.64 14.37
CA GLY A 18 -12.70 -3.92 15.01
C GLY A 18 -11.43 -4.56 14.44
N LYS A 19 -11.50 -5.88 14.22
CA LYS A 19 -10.34 -6.70 13.77
C LYS A 19 -9.71 -6.23 12.46
N MET A 20 -10.49 -5.62 11.57
CA MET A 20 -9.95 -5.17 10.28
C MET A 20 -9.09 -3.91 10.45
N LEU A 21 -9.55 -2.95 11.25
CA LEU A 21 -8.75 -1.78 11.59
C LEU A 21 -7.47 -2.17 12.34
N GLU A 22 -7.56 -3.16 13.23
CA GLU A 22 -6.40 -3.75 13.91
C GLU A 22 -5.38 -4.30 12.90
N SER A 23 -5.85 -5.10 11.94
CA SER A 23 -5.00 -5.70 10.91
C SER A 23 -4.27 -4.65 10.07
N VAL A 24 -4.95 -3.54 9.74
CA VAL A 24 -4.34 -2.41 9.03
C VAL A 24 -3.26 -1.74 9.87
N ARG A 25 -3.51 -1.53 11.18
CA ARG A 25 -2.51 -0.93 12.07
C ARG A 25 -1.27 -1.80 12.20
N ILE A 26 -1.45 -3.11 12.38
CA ILE A 26 -0.34 -4.07 12.46
C ILE A 26 0.50 -4.03 11.18
N ALA A 27 -0.16 -4.08 10.01
CA ALA A 27 0.53 -4.02 8.71
C ALA A 27 1.28 -2.69 8.49
N VAL A 28 0.70 -1.56 8.89
CA VAL A 28 1.39 -0.26 8.82
C VAL A 28 2.59 -0.23 9.77
N GLN A 29 2.45 -0.77 10.99
CA GLN A 29 3.54 -0.82 11.95
C GLN A 29 4.69 -1.73 11.48
N GLU A 30 4.38 -2.84 10.80
CA GLU A 30 5.37 -3.70 10.15
C GLU A 30 6.19 -2.90 9.13
N VAL A 31 5.54 -2.10 8.28
CA VAL A 31 6.24 -1.25 7.30
C VAL A 31 7.10 -0.15 7.96
N ILE A 32 6.61 0.44 9.05
CA ILE A 32 7.38 1.43 9.81
C ILE A 32 8.65 0.79 10.40
N ASN A 33 8.54 -0.43 10.90
CA ASN A 33 9.65 -1.13 11.58
C ASN A 33 10.64 -1.80 10.63
N ALA A 34 10.20 -2.17 9.42
CA ALA A 34 11.07 -2.81 8.43
C ALA A 34 12.18 -1.85 7.94
N GLN A 35 13.37 -2.40 7.68
CA GLN A 35 14.48 -1.66 7.10
C GLN A 35 14.43 -1.65 5.58
N SER A 36 13.81 -2.67 4.98
CA SER A 36 13.76 -2.89 3.54
C SER A 36 12.40 -3.45 3.10
N ILE A 37 12.10 -3.41 1.80
CA ILE A 37 10.82 -3.91 1.26
C ILE A 37 10.77 -5.45 1.30
N GLU A 38 11.94 -6.09 1.27
CA GLU A 38 12.14 -7.54 1.30
C GLU A 38 11.72 -8.16 2.64
N GLU A 39 11.71 -7.40 3.72
CA GLU A 39 11.26 -7.82 5.05
C GLU A 39 9.74 -7.88 5.20
N LEU A 40 8.98 -7.28 4.27
CA LEU A 40 7.53 -7.17 4.38
C LEU A 40 6.83 -8.48 4.05
N THR A 41 6.00 -8.96 4.98
CA THR A 41 5.21 -10.17 4.81
C THR A 41 4.12 -9.99 3.76
N ASP A 42 3.92 -10.97 2.89
CA ASP A 42 2.85 -10.96 1.88
C ASP A 42 2.86 -9.73 0.94
N CYS A 43 4.01 -9.08 0.79
CA CYS A 43 4.25 -7.98 -0.13
C CYS A 43 4.63 -8.51 -1.52
N LYS A 44 4.09 -7.90 -2.58
CA LYS A 44 4.48 -8.20 -3.98
C LYS A 44 4.59 -6.93 -4.80
N LYS A 45 5.69 -6.78 -5.57
CA LYS A 45 5.76 -5.82 -6.67
C LYS A 45 4.76 -6.22 -7.76
N LEU A 46 4.03 -5.25 -8.31
CA LEU A 46 3.16 -5.52 -9.45
C LEU A 46 3.98 -5.60 -10.74
N VAL A 47 3.65 -6.58 -11.58
CA VAL A 47 4.20 -6.68 -12.94
C VAL A 47 3.66 -5.52 -13.77
N ASP A 48 4.49 -4.91 -14.61
CA ASP A 48 4.20 -3.73 -15.44
C ASP A 48 4.06 -2.38 -14.71
N TYR A 49 4.53 -2.31 -13.45
CA TYR A 49 4.64 -1.06 -12.69
C TYR A 49 6.06 -0.86 -12.18
N ASP A 50 6.54 0.38 -12.20
CA ASP A 50 7.90 0.72 -11.82
C ASP A 50 8.07 0.71 -10.29
N TYR A 51 7.13 1.34 -9.57
CA TYR A 51 7.24 1.60 -8.13
C TYR A 51 6.04 1.08 -7.32
N ILE A 52 5.07 0.41 -7.94
CA ILE A 52 3.86 -0.05 -7.24
C ILE A 52 4.03 -1.45 -6.64
N TYR A 53 3.69 -1.54 -5.35
CA TYR A 53 3.65 -2.75 -4.55
C TYR A 53 2.25 -2.96 -3.97
N ARG A 54 1.98 -4.21 -3.59
CA ARG A 54 0.72 -4.62 -2.97
C ARG A 54 0.97 -5.48 -1.75
N LEU A 55 0.48 -5.02 -0.61
CA LEU A 55 0.43 -5.76 0.66
C LEU A 55 -0.92 -6.45 0.83
N ARG A 56 -0.93 -7.68 1.36
CA ARG A 56 -2.17 -8.35 1.76
C ARG A 56 -2.48 -8.02 3.21
N ILE A 57 -3.72 -7.59 3.47
CA ILE A 57 -4.21 -7.34 4.83
C ILE A 57 -5.56 -8.06 4.98
N GLY A 58 -5.53 -9.31 5.43
CA GLY A 58 -6.73 -10.15 5.51
C GLY A 58 -7.43 -10.31 4.16
N SER A 59 -8.68 -9.81 4.07
CA SER A 59 -9.51 -9.78 2.85
C SER A 59 -9.28 -8.55 1.96
N TYR A 60 -8.47 -7.60 2.40
CA TYR A 60 -8.13 -6.37 1.71
C TYR A 60 -6.74 -6.44 1.08
N ARG A 61 -6.51 -5.54 0.13
CA ARG A 61 -5.21 -5.26 -0.47
C ARG A 61 -4.90 -3.78 -0.29
N ALA A 62 -3.72 -3.51 0.24
CA ALA A 62 -3.16 -2.17 0.28
C ALA A 62 -2.19 -2.01 -0.88
N PHE A 63 -2.39 -0.99 -1.70
CA PHE A 63 -1.45 -0.60 -2.75
C PHE A 63 -0.63 0.58 -2.26
N PHE A 64 0.66 0.55 -2.54
CA PHE A 64 1.57 1.62 -2.15
C PHE A 64 2.68 1.79 -3.19
N SER A 65 3.24 2.98 -3.26
CA SER A 65 4.48 3.25 -3.99
C SER A 65 5.67 3.23 -3.05
N PHE A 66 6.83 2.77 -3.53
CA PHE A 66 8.08 2.79 -2.76
C PHE A 66 9.15 3.57 -3.51
N HIS A 67 9.60 4.67 -2.90
CA HIS A 67 10.62 5.56 -3.45
C HIS A 67 11.81 5.63 -2.51
N VAL A 68 13.01 5.32 -3.00
CA VAL A 68 14.24 5.43 -2.22
C VAL A 68 14.75 6.87 -2.30
N GLN A 69 14.64 7.62 -1.20
CA GLN A 69 15.31 8.91 -1.02
C GLN A 69 16.65 8.70 -0.31
N ILE A 70 17.61 9.62 -0.48
CA ILE A 70 19.05 9.47 -0.19
C ILE A 70 19.40 9.07 1.27
N MET A 71 18.44 8.99 2.20
CA MET A 71 18.70 8.48 3.55
C MET A 71 17.64 7.52 4.11
N ASP A 72 16.38 7.56 3.67
CA ASP A 72 15.33 6.68 4.20
C ASP A 72 14.29 6.38 3.10
N GLY A 73 14.16 5.12 2.70
CA GLY A 73 13.10 4.69 1.77
C GLY A 73 11.71 5.14 2.25
N CYS A 74 10.92 5.71 1.35
CA CYS A 74 9.58 6.22 1.63
C CYS A 74 8.52 5.32 0.99
N VAL A 75 7.64 4.76 1.82
CA VAL A 75 6.45 4.01 1.41
C VAL A 75 5.24 4.94 1.46
N GLN A 76 4.58 5.15 0.32
CA GLN A 76 3.34 5.92 0.25
C GLN A 76 2.16 4.99 -0.02
N PHE A 77 1.32 4.77 0.99
CA PHE A 77 0.08 4.01 0.82
C PHE A 77 -0.93 4.79 -0.02
N LEU A 78 -1.29 4.22 -1.17
CA LEU A 78 -2.15 4.84 -2.17
C LEU A 78 -3.61 4.44 -2.00
N TYR A 79 -3.90 3.16 -1.80
CA TYR A 79 -5.27 2.65 -1.76
C TYR A 79 -5.39 1.47 -0.79
N LEU A 80 -6.55 1.34 -0.14
CA LEU A 80 -6.91 0.16 0.64
C LEU A 80 -8.29 -0.32 0.17
N VAL A 81 -8.33 -1.49 -0.47
CA VAL A 81 -9.55 -1.98 -1.14
C VAL A 81 -9.81 -3.46 -0.89
N PRO A 82 -11.08 -3.90 -0.93
CA PRO A 82 -11.41 -5.32 -0.89
C PRO A 82 -10.77 -6.09 -2.05
N ARG A 83 -10.48 -7.37 -1.87
CA ARG A 83 -9.85 -8.22 -2.91
C ARG A 83 -10.54 -8.16 -4.27
N GLY A 84 -11.87 -8.11 -4.32
CA GLY A 84 -12.61 -8.07 -5.59
C GLY A 84 -12.42 -6.78 -6.39
N GLN A 85 -12.23 -5.64 -5.71
CA GLN A 85 -11.99 -4.33 -6.34
C GLN A 85 -10.52 -4.11 -6.71
N ALA A 86 -9.61 -4.90 -6.13
CA ALA A 86 -8.17 -4.75 -6.34
C ALA A 86 -7.73 -4.97 -7.80
N TYR A 87 -8.55 -5.66 -8.61
CA TYR A 87 -8.20 -6.05 -9.99
C TYR A 87 -9.19 -5.51 -11.03
N ASP A 88 -10.05 -4.56 -10.66
CA ASP A 88 -10.94 -3.95 -11.63
C ASP A 88 -10.18 -2.95 -12.53
N LYS A 89 -10.73 -2.69 -13.72
CA LYS A 89 -10.12 -1.76 -14.69
C LYS A 89 -9.96 -0.34 -14.13
N LYS A 90 -10.81 0.07 -13.19
CA LYS A 90 -10.74 1.39 -12.59
C LYS A 90 -9.50 1.50 -11.70
N MET A 91 -9.22 0.48 -10.89
CA MET A 91 -8.04 0.39 -10.05
C MET A 91 -6.78 0.34 -10.90
N GLU A 92 -6.76 -0.48 -11.94
CA GLU A 92 -5.63 -0.56 -12.87
C GLU A 92 -5.27 0.82 -13.45
N ASN A 93 -6.27 1.54 -13.95
CA ASN A 93 -6.08 2.89 -14.51
C ASN A 93 -5.62 3.89 -13.45
N ASN A 94 -6.14 3.83 -12.23
CA ASN A 94 -5.71 4.69 -11.13
C ASN A 94 -4.24 4.44 -10.75
N LEU A 95 -3.84 3.17 -10.66
CA LEU A 95 -2.47 2.78 -10.35
C LEU A 95 -1.51 3.24 -11.44
N LYS A 96 -1.85 3.07 -12.73
CA LYS A 96 -1.00 3.53 -13.85
C LYS A 96 -0.78 5.05 -13.80
N ARG A 97 -1.81 5.81 -13.45
CA ARG A 97 -1.69 7.26 -13.26
C ARG A 97 -0.78 7.61 -12.10
N LYS A 98 -0.80 6.85 -11.00
CA LYS A 98 0.05 7.12 -9.82
C LYS A 98 1.50 6.73 -10.05
N ASP A 99 1.74 5.62 -10.73
CA ASP A 99 3.09 5.13 -11.05
C ASP A 99 3.86 6.07 -11.99
N ALA A 100 3.14 6.74 -12.90
CA ALA A 100 3.73 7.72 -13.81
C ALA A 100 4.17 9.04 -13.13
N PHE A 101 3.71 9.33 -11.90
CA PHE A 101 4.08 10.53 -11.16
C PHE A 101 5.20 10.20 -10.16
N LYS A 102 6.39 10.73 -10.43
CA LYS A 102 7.59 10.67 -9.58
C LYS A 102 7.51 11.64 -8.42
#